data_AF-A0ABD3WEC8-F1
#
_entry.id   AF-A0ABD3WEC8-F1
#
_cell.length_a   1.000
_cell.length_b   1.000
_cell.length_c   1.000
_cell.angle_alpha   90.00
_cell.angle_beta   90.00
_cell.angle_gamma   90.00
#
_symmetry.space_group_name_H-M   'P 1'
#
loop_
_entity.id
_entity.type
_entity.pdbx_description
1 polymer ?
#
loop_
_entity_poly.entity_id
_entity_poly.type
_entity_poly.pdbx_seq_one_letter_code
_entity_poly.pdbx_strand_id
1 'polypeptide(L)'
;MKFDTCIDMYRIVGCVSCIVSIRGTGGVIQNGPASDYKQFLNKINYRFLEDVGRKTNNCYRDLAKRRHNKPKFLQELQKQASRRNIDLRLMPFPMSKRKDNFTTYHYKSKSILWQIEWLFPQAEARYIAKRVPDSNTLQELLKTYVDPVESDPVIRQNLQCYIGENLHLFMLAEKRKDKNARYHKLSIEKTLAENLEHKCVIEYPTIHVVLGKYCDNYPLIGKLSLLYLELYLLVVKVKHKQNICCCCLYTNSLTLSS
;
A
#
# COMPACT_ATOMS: atom_id res chain seq x y z
N MET A 1 8.90 15.32 -20.72
CA MET A 1 8.31 14.07 -20.19
C MET A 1 8.38 14.10 -18.67
N LYS A 2 7.24 14.32 -18.01
CA LYS A 2 7.12 14.34 -16.55
C LYS A 2 6.84 12.90 -16.09
N PHE A 3 7.67 12.37 -15.20
CA PHE A 3 7.41 11.10 -14.53
C PHE A 3 6.67 11.38 -13.21
N ASP A 4 5.36 11.17 -13.22
CA ASP A 4 4.51 11.13 -12.03
C ASP A 4 4.41 9.68 -11.53
N THR A 5 5.29 9.27 -10.61
CA THR A 5 5.18 7.98 -9.91
C THR A 5 5.37 8.16 -8.40
N CYS A 6 4.31 8.61 -7.74
CA CYS A 6 4.30 8.84 -6.28
C CYS A 6 4.10 7.55 -5.45
N ILE A 7 4.11 6.36 -6.08
CA ILE A 7 3.92 5.06 -5.41
C ILE A 7 5.26 4.49 -4.86
N ASP A 8 6.42 4.95 -5.34
CA ASP A 8 7.71 4.40 -4.92
C ASP A 8 8.26 4.96 -3.59
N MET A 9 7.66 6.01 -3.02
CA MET A 9 8.15 6.54 -1.74
C MET A 9 7.94 5.61 -0.54
N TYR A 10 7.01 4.65 -0.60
CA TYR A 10 6.84 3.66 0.48
C TYR A 10 7.85 2.49 0.38
N ARG A 11 8.51 2.30 -0.77
CA ARG A 11 9.56 1.28 -0.96
C ARG A 11 10.96 1.77 -0.62
N ILE A 12 11.17 3.09 -0.55
CA ILE A 12 12.51 3.69 -0.34
C ILE A 12 12.85 3.98 1.13
N VAL A 13 11.92 3.78 2.08
CA VAL A 13 12.21 3.98 3.52
C VAL A 13 12.98 2.80 4.15
N GLY A 14 13.37 1.80 3.35
CA GLY A 14 14.24 0.70 3.75
C GLY A 14 15.71 0.82 3.33
N CYS A 15 16.13 1.91 2.66
CA CYS A 15 17.46 1.93 2.04
C CYS A 15 18.10 3.31 1.93
N VAL A 16 18.27 4.01 3.06
CA VAL A 16 19.23 5.12 3.16
C VAL A 16 20.49 4.71 3.93
N SER A 17 20.46 3.55 4.60
CA SER A 17 21.65 2.94 5.21
C SER A 17 22.51 2.13 4.23
N CYS A 18 22.05 1.84 3.00
CA CYS A 18 22.81 1.04 2.03
C CYS A 18 23.52 1.84 0.93
N ILE A 19 23.40 3.17 0.89
CA ILE A 19 24.14 3.99 -0.10
C ILE A 19 25.60 4.27 0.35
N VAL A 20 26.00 3.87 1.57
CA VAL A 20 27.38 4.04 2.06
C VAL A 20 28.21 2.74 1.98
N SER A 21 27.78 1.71 1.24
CA SER A 21 28.53 0.45 1.10
C SER A 21 28.84 0.03 -0.34
N ILE A 22 29.00 1.00 -1.24
CA ILE A 22 29.58 0.75 -2.57
C ILE A 22 31.09 1.03 -2.49
N ARG A 23 31.79 -0.06 -2.14
CA ARG A 23 33.14 -0.46 -2.54
C ARG A 23 33.98 0.58 -3.28
N GLY A 24 35.14 0.86 -2.70
CA GLY A 24 36.29 1.38 -3.44
C GLY A 24 36.55 0.50 -4.66
N THR A 25 36.36 1.08 -5.83
CA THR A 25 36.94 0.60 -7.08
C THR A 25 37.86 1.70 -7.56
N GLY A 26 39.17 1.46 -7.40
CA GLY A 26 40.22 2.32 -7.91
C GLY A 26 40.23 2.26 -9.43
N GLY A 27 39.67 3.29 -10.07
CA GLY A 27 39.89 3.59 -11.47
C GLY A 27 41.15 4.44 -11.61
N VAL A 28 42.18 3.88 -12.25
CA VAL A 28 43.40 4.59 -12.66
C VAL A 28 43.05 5.58 -13.76
N ILE A 29 43.36 6.85 -13.57
CA ILE A 29 43.40 7.86 -14.64
C ILE A 29 44.82 8.41 -14.67
N GLN A 30 45.52 8.21 -15.79
CA GLN A 30 46.85 8.74 -16.05
C GLN A 30 46.78 10.20 -16.56
N ASN A 31 47.63 11.02 -15.93
CA ASN A 31 48.46 12.11 -16.48
C ASN A 31 47.78 13.39 -17.04
N GLY A 32 47.71 14.40 -16.18
CA GLY A 32 47.53 15.86 -16.42
C GLY A 32 47.80 16.59 -15.09
N PRO A 33 48.07 17.92 -15.01
CA PRO A 33 48.54 18.57 -13.77
C PRO A 33 47.50 18.45 -12.66
N ALA A 34 47.70 17.46 -11.77
CA ALA A 34 46.66 16.81 -10.99
C ALA A 34 46.52 17.35 -9.55
N SER A 35 47.28 18.37 -9.14
CA SER A 35 47.23 18.87 -7.76
C SER A 35 45.97 19.70 -7.49
N ASP A 36 45.63 20.61 -8.41
CA ASP A 36 44.67 21.68 -8.12
C ASP A 36 43.21 21.23 -8.34
N TYR A 37 42.94 20.48 -9.41
CA TYR A 37 41.62 19.93 -9.68
C TYR A 37 41.21 18.86 -8.67
N LYS A 38 42.17 18.06 -8.19
CA LYS A 38 41.92 17.01 -7.20
C LYS A 38 41.61 17.61 -5.83
N GLN A 39 42.28 18.71 -5.46
CA GLN A 39 41.98 19.46 -4.25
C GLN A 39 40.62 20.18 -4.33
N PHE A 40 40.28 20.75 -5.48
CA PHE A 40 38.98 21.40 -5.72
C PHE A 40 37.81 20.42 -5.71
N LEU A 41 37.93 19.27 -6.41
CA LEU A 41 36.94 18.19 -6.40
C LEU A 41 36.77 17.58 -5.00
N ASN A 42 37.86 17.40 -4.25
CA ASN A 42 37.77 16.96 -2.85
C ASN A 42 37.04 17.96 -1.98
N LYS A 43 37.25 19.27 -2.18
CA LYS A 43 36.59 20.34 -1.40
C LYS A 43 35.11 20.48 -1.73
N ILE A 44 34.72 20.31 -2.99
CA ILE A 44 33.31 20.27 -3.42
C ILE A 44 32.61 19.04 -2.85
N ASN A 45 33.25 17.86 -2.95
CA ASN A 45 32.70 16.62 -2.43
C ASN A 45 32.53 16.67 -0.91
N TYR A 46 33.46 17.28 -0.18
CA TYR A 46 33.35 17.40 1.28
C TYR A 46 32.23 18.35 1.71
N ARG A 47 32.09 19.52 1.05
CA ARG A 47 30.99 20.44 1.32
C ARG A 47 29.63 19.82 1.02
N PHE A 48 29.53 19.10 -0.10
CA PHE A 48 28.32 18.38 -0.45
C PHE A 48 27.98 17.30 0.58
N LEU A 49 28.95 16.47 0.98
CA LEU A 49 28.75 15.43 2.00
C LEU A 49 28.39 16.03 3.36
N GLU A 50 28.98 17.16 3.72
CA GLU A 50 28.65 17.88 4.95
C GLU A 50 27.23 18.48 4.88
N ASP A 51 26.84 19.09 3.76
CA ASP A 51 25.49 19.62 3.56
C ASP A 51 24.44 18.52 3.53
N VAL A 52 24.74 17.38 2.91
CA VAL A 52 23.91 16.17 2.97
C VAL A 52 23.83 15.66 4.40
N GLY A 53 24.95 15.59 5.13
CA GLY A 53 25.01 15.20 6.54
C GLY A 53 24.22 16.13 7.47
N ARG A 54 24.28 17.45 7.23
CA ARG A 54 23.48 18.45 7.95
C ARG A 54 22.00 18.28 7.64
N LYS A 55 21.63 18.11 6.37
CA LYS A 55 20.23 17.87 5.96
C LYS A 55 19.69 16.56 6.53
N THR A 56 20.44 15.46 6.49
CA THR A 56 20.00 14.17 7.05
C THR A 56 19.87 14.24 8.57
N ASN A 57 20.81 14.86 9.28
CA ASN A 57 20.71 15.07 10.73
C ASN A 57 19.53 15.96 11.10
N ASN A 58 19.28 17.05 10.37
CA ASN A 58 18.10 17.89 10.57
C ASN A 58 16.81 17.10 10.34
N CYS A 59 16.75 16.29 9.27
CA CYS A 59 15.63 15.39 9.03
C CYS A 59 15.45 14.37 10.16
N TYR A 60 16.53 13.77 10.69
CA TYR A 60 16.45 12.80 11.80
C TYR A 60 15.92 13.45 13.09
N ARG A 61 16.43 14.65 13.44
CA ARG A 61 15.96 15.42 14.61
C ARG A 61 14.50 15.86 14.44
N ASP A 62 14.11 16.29 13.25
CA ASP A 62 12.72 16.64 12.95
C ASP A 62 11.79 15.42 12.97
N LEU A 63 12.23 14.28 12.47
CA LEU A 63 11.48 13.02 12.55
C LEU A 63 11.28 12.58 14.01
N ALA A 64 12.31 12.70 14.86
CA ALA A 64 12.21 12.41 16.29
C ALA A 64 11.19 13.33 16.98
N LYS A 65 11.20 14.64 16.67
CA LYS A 65 10.20 15.61 17.18
C LYS A 65 8.79 15.32 16.66
N ARG A 66 8.63 14.98 15.37
CA ARG A 66 7.33 14.64 14.74
C ARG A 66 6.75 13.33 15.25
N ARG A 67 7.58 12.37 15.66
CA ARG A 67 7.15 11.09 16.26
C ARG A 67 6.40 11.27 17.57
N HIS A 68 6.64 12.35 18.32
CA HIS A 68 6.03 12.56 19.64
C HIS A 68 4.72 13.36 19.64
N ASN A 69 4.45 14.23 18.65
CA ASN A 69 3.27 15.08 18.68
C ASN A 69 2.35 14.87 17.48
N LYS A 70 1.67 13.71 17.43
CA LYS A 70 0.44 13.60 16.63
C LYS A 70 -0.63 14.49 17.26
N PRO A 71 -1.38 15.31 16.51
CA PRO A 71 -2.44 16.12 17.10
C PRO A 71 -3.51 15.22 17.74
N LYS A 72 -4.08 15.67 18.87
CA LYS A 72 -5.01 14.87 19.70
C LYS A 72 -6.19 14.30 18.92
N PHE A 73 -6.76 15.07 18.00
CA PHE A 73 -7.89 14.61 17.17
C PHE A 73 -7.55 13.39 16.31
N LEU A 74 -6.31 13.29 15.79
CA LEU A 74 -5.86 12.15 15.01
C LEU A 74 -5.60 10.93 15.88
N GLN A 75 -5.08 11.14 17.09
CA GLN A 75 -4.91 10.05 18.06
C GLN A 75 -6.28 9.45 18.42
N GLU A 76 -7.27 10.30 18.67
CA GLU A 76 -8.64 9.86 18.97
C GLU A 76 -9.25 9.16 17.76
N LEU A 77 -9.09 9.68 16.53
CA LEU A 77 -9.53 9.01 15.32
C LEU A 77 -8.93 7.60 15.17
N GLN A 78 -7.61 7.45 15.35
CA GLN A 78 -6.96 6.13 15.31
C GLN A 78 -7.48 5.19 16.41
N LYS A 79 -7.71 5.71 17.61
CA LYS A 79 -8.29 4.95 18.73
C LYS A 79 -9.71 4.48 18.42
N GLN A 80 -10.54 5.34 17.85
CA GLN A 80 -11.92 5.03 17.46
C GLN A 80 -11.98 4.03 16.30
N ALA A 81 -11.06 4.13 15.34
CA ALA A 81 -10.91 3.13 14.28
C ALA A 81 -10.49 1.76 14.86
N SER A 82 -9.50 1.76 15.76
CA SER A 82 -9.02 0.52 16.41
C SER A 82 -10.11 -0.16 17.24
N ARG A 83 -10.97 0.61 17.92
CA ARG A 83 -12.15 0.08 18.65
C ARG A 83 -13.16 -0.61 17.74
N ARG A 84 -13.19 -0.28 16.45
CA ARG A 84 -14.04 -0.90 15.42
C ARG A 84 -13.28 -1.98 14.64
N ASN A 85 -12.15 -2.45 15.15
CA ASN A 85 -11.27 -3.41 14.48
C ASN A 85 -10.75 -2.94 13.11
N ILE A 86 -10.66 -1.63 12.88
CA ILE A 86 -10.11 -1.03 11.66
C ILE A 86 -8.68 -0.56 11.94
N ASP A 87 -7.73 -1.04 11.14
CA ASP A 87 -6.33 -0.65 11.27
C ASP A 87 -6.05 0.61 10.45
N LEU A 88 -6.29 1.77 11.05
CA LEU A 88 -6.09 3.07 10.41
C LEU A 88 -4.63 3.52 10.52
N ARG A 89 -3.93 3.51 9.38
CA ARG A 89 -2.58 4.03 9.24
C ARG A 89 -2.56 5.44 8.68
N LEU A 90 -1.67 6.22 9.26
CA LEU A 90 -1.52 7.63 9.06
C LEU A 90 -0.16 7.88 8.39
N MET A 91 -0.17 8.42 7.18
CA MET A 91 1.01 8.84 6.45
C MET A 91 1.68 10.08 7.07
N PRO A 92 3.01 10.20 6.94
CA PRO A 92 3.74 11.38 7.38
C PRO A 92 3.30 12.66 6.65
N PHE A 93 3.15 13.76 7.39
CA PHE A 93 3.07 15.10 6.79
C PHE A 93 4.44 15.46 6.16
N PRO A 94 4.51 16.03 4.94
CA PRO A 94 3.46 16.73 4.18
C PRO A 94 2.90 15.99 2.95
N MET A 95 2.86 14.65 2.96
CA MET A 95 2.40 13.88 1.79
C MET A 95 1.00 14.31 1.32
N SER A 96 0.77 14.37 0.00
CA SER A 96 -0.48 14.91 -0.59
C SER A 96 -1.72 14.22 -0.06
N LYS A 97 -1.71 12.89 0.02
CA LYS A 97 -2.84 12.11 0.53
C LYS A 97 -3.15 12.38 2.02
N ARG A 98 -2.20 12.90 2.80
CA ARG A 98 -2.47 13.45 4.15
C ARG A 98 -3.08 14.85 4.07
N LYS A 99 -2.53 15.74 3.25
CA LYS A 99 -3.04 17.12 3.10
C LYS A 99 -4.50 17.15 2.67
N ASP A 100 -4.87 16.22 1.80
CA ASP A 100 -6.21 16.14 1.21
C ASP A 100 -7.16 15.23 2.00
N ASN A 101 -6.79 14.79 3.21
CA ASN A 101 -7.63 13.91 4.03
C ASN A 101 -8.62 14.71 4.89
N PHE A 102 -9.91 14.50 4.65
CA PHE A 102 -11.04 15.05 5.39
C PHE A 102 -11.67 14.06 6.37
N THR A 103 -11.06 12.88 6.57
CA THR A 103 -11.55 11.86 7.51
C THR A 103 -11.46 12.37 8.94
N THR A 104 -12.59 12.36 9.65
CA THR A 104 -12.69 12.90 11.01
C THR A 104 -13.63 12.05 11.86
N TYR A 105 -13.46 12.10 13.19
CA TYR A 105 -14.39 11.46 14.12
C TYR A 105 -15.41 12.48 14.60
N HIS A 106 -16.70 12.16 14.48
CA HIS A 106 -17.77 13.01 14.94
C HIS A 106 -18.32 12.53 16.28
N TYR A 107 -18.09 13.33 17.33
CA TYR A 107 -18.37 12.93 18.72
C TYR A 107 -19.85 12.73 19.02
N LYS A 108 -20.74 13.55 18.45
CA LYS A 108 -22.18 13.49 18.74
C LYS A 108 -22.83 12.22 18.16
N SER A 109 -22.50 11.89 16.91
CA SER A 109 -23.02 10.70 16.24
C SER A 109 -22.24 9.42 16.59
N LYS A 110 -21.10 9.56 17.29
CA LYS A 110 -20.17 8.47 17.58
C LYS A 110 -19.81 7.66 16.32
N SER A 111 -19.67 8.35 15.19
CA SER A 111 -19.33 7.75 13.89
C SER A 111 -18.07 8.38 13.32
N ILE A 112 -17.34 7.59 12.53
CA ILE A 112 -16.24 8.13 11.73
C ILE A 112 -16.84 8.66 10.42
N LEU A 113 -16.58 9.92 10.14
CA LEU A 113 -16.88 10.55 8.86
C LEU A 113 -15.68 10.33 7.96
N TRP A 114 -15.79 9.36 7.06
CA TRP A 114 -14.76 8.96 6.12
C TRP A 114 -14.72 9.89 4.90
N GLN A 115 -13.52 10.12 4.41
CA GLN A 115 -13.33 10.39 2.99
C GLN A 115 -13.24 9.05 2.27
N ILE A 116 -13.84 8.94 1.08
CA ILE A 116 -13.76 7.75 0.25
C ILE A 116 -13.31 8.17 -1.13
N GLU A 117 -12.37 7.42 -1.67
CA GLU A 117 -11.94 7.58 -3.05
C GLU A 117 -12.54 6.44 -3.89
N TRP A 118 -13.41 6.82 -4.81
CA TRP A 118 -14.00 5.92 -5.79
C TRP A 118 -13.17 5.92 -7.05
N LEU A 119 -12.72 4.73 -7.45
CA LEU A 119 -12.02 4.50 -8.72
C LEU A 119 -12.93 3.68 -9.62
N PHE A 120 -13.13 4.18 -10.84
CA PHE A 120 -13.87 3.51 -11.90
C PHE A 120 -12.88 3.17 -13.02
N PRO A 121 -12.23 2.00 -12.99
CA PRO A 121 -11.14 1.68 -13.90
C PRO A 121 -11.56 1.66 -15.37
N GLN A 122 -12.81 1.31 -15.67
CA GLN A 122 -13.31 1.17 -17.05
C GLN A 122 -13.68 2.51 -17.70
N ALA A 123 -13.93 3.52 -16.87
CA ALA A 123 -14.15 4.89 -17.31
C ALA A 123 -12.93 5.79 -17.05
N GLU A 124 -11.84 5.22 -16.52
CA GLU A 124 -10.65 5.94 -16.03
C GLU A 124 -10.99 7.14 -15.12
N ALA A 125 -12.10 7.03 -14.39
CA ALA A 125 -12.64 8.13 -13.60
C ALA A 125 -12.34 7.94 -12.11
N ARG A 126 -12.08 9.07 -11.43
CA ARG A 126 -11.80 9.13 -9.99
C ARG A 126 -12.69 10.18 -9.34
N TYR A 127 -13.41 9.78 -8.31
CA TYR A 127 -14.27 10.66 -7.53
C TYR A 127 -13.94 10.57 -6.05
N ILE A 128 -14.11 11.68 -5.32
CA ILE A 128 -13.84 11.75 -3.89
C ILE A 128 -15.15 12.12 -3.17
N ALA A 129 -15.67 11.19 -2.37
CA ALA A 129 -16.76 11.45 -1.45
C ALA A 129 -16.18 11.94 -0.12
N LYS A 130 -16.67 13.08 0.39
CA LYS A 130 -16.20 13.68 1.65
C LYS A 130 -17.27 13.55 2.73
N ARG A 131 -16.84 13.36 3.98
CA ARG A 131 -17.69 13.31 5.18
C ARG A 131 -18.77 12.22 5.15
N VAL A 132 -18.44 11.07 4.61
CA VAL A 132 -19.34 9.91 4.53
C VAL A 132 -19.42 9.20 5.89
N PRO A 133 -20.60 9.05 6.50
CA PRO A 133 -20.74 8.27 7.73
C PRO A 133 -20.38 6.80 7.52
N ASP A 134 -19.77 6.19 8.54
CA ASP A 134 -19.48 4.75 8.54
C ASP A 134 -20.72 3.84 8.60
N SER A 135 -21.89 4.40 8.97
CA SER A 135 -23.18 3.72 9.01
C SER A 135 -23.84 3.51 7.64
N ASN A 136 -23.45 4.27 6.61
CA ASN A 136 -24.05 4.13 5.29
C ASN A 136 -23.62 2.84 4.61
N THR A 137 -24.55 2.25 3.85
CA THR A 137 -24.26 1.08 3.00
C THR A 137 -23.47 1.50 1.76
N LEU A 138 -22.63 0.61 1.23
CA LEU A 138 -21.92 0.89 -0.02
C LEU A 138 -22.92 1.05 -1.19
N GLN A 139 -24.09 0.40 -1.11
CA GLN A 139 -25.18 0.59 -2.05
C GLN A 139 -25.66 2.05 -2.09
N GLU A 140 -26.03 2.62 -0.94
CA GLU A 140 -26.47 4.02 -0.83
C GLU A 140 -25.42 5.00 -1.37
N LEU A 141 -24.15 4.73 -1.12
CA LEU A 141 -23.07 5.60 -1.59
C LEU A 141 -22.83 5.49 -3.09
N LEU A 142 -23.05 4.31 -3.68
CA LEU A 142 -22.94 4.11 -5.13
C LEU A 142 -24.11 4.73 -5.89
N LYS A 143 -25.30 4.80 -5.28
CA LYS A 143 -26.49 5.42 -5.88
C LYS A 143 -26.21 6.85 -6.37
N THR A 144 -25.49 7.64 -5.58
CA THR A 144 -25.09 9.01 -5.94
C THR A 144 -24.24 9.11 -7.22
N TYR A 145 -23.65 8.00 -7.69
CA TYR A 145 -22.80 7.96 -8.89
C TYR A 145 -23.41 7.18 -10.05
N VAL A 146 -24.18 6.12 -9.78
CA VAL A 146 -24.68 5.18 -10.78
C VAL A 146 -26.18 5.35 -11.04
N ASP A 147 -26.94 5.95 -10.11
CA ASP A 147 -28.39 6.04 -10.28
C ASP A 147 -28.78 7.03 -11.38
N PRO A 148 -29.75 6.69 -12.24
CA PRO A 148 -30.14 7.51 -13.38
C PRO A 148 -30.79 8.84 -12.98
N VAL A 149 -31.31 8.96 -11.75
CA VAL A 149 -32.07 10.12 -11.27
C VAL A 149 -31.27 11.00 -10.32
N GLU A 150 -30.49 10.41 -9.42
CA GLU A 150 -29.75 11.15 -8.38
C GLU A 150 -28.34 11.58 -8.81
N SER A 151 -27.77 10.93 -9.82
CA SER A 151 -26.39 11.21 -10.25
C SER A 151 -26.30 12.48 -11.10
N ASP A 152 -25.19 13.21 -10.93
CA ASP A 152 -24.85 14.35 -11.78
C ASP A 152 -24.82 13.92 -13.27
N PRO A 153 -25.47 14.66 -14.19
CA PRO A 153 -25.49 14.34 -15.61
C PRO A 153 -24.10 14.11 -16.23
N VAL A 154 -23.07 14.85 -15.76
CA VAL A 154 -21.69 14.72 -16.26
C VAL A 154 -21.05 13.43 -15.78
N ILE A 155 -21.23 13.10 -14.49
CA ILE A 155 -20.75 11.85 -13.90
C ILE A 155 -21.44 10.67 -14.57
N ARG A 156 -22.75 10.78 -14.79
CA ARG A 156 -23.56 9.76 -15.46
C ARG A 156 -23.08 9.50 -16.89
N GLN A 157 -22.73 10.55 -17.63
CA GLN A 157 -22.18 10.40 -18.98
C GLN A 157 -20.84 9.64 -18.97
N ASN A 158 -19.98 9.94 -18.01
CA ASN A 158 -18.69 9.26 -17.86
C ASN A 158 -18.85 7.79 -17.40
N LEU A 159 -19.91 7.49 -16.64
CA LEU A 159 -20.15 6.18 -16.03
C LEU A 159 -21.25 5.36 -16.74
N GLN A 160 -21.60 5.67 -17.99
CA GLN A 160 -22.67 4.99 -18.72
C GLN A 160 -22.51 3.46 -18.75
N CYS A 161 -21.28 2.96 -18.82
CA CYS A 161 -20.96 1.53 -18.84
C CYS A 161 -21.23 0.80 -17.51
N TYR A 162 -21.50 1.53 -16.43
CA TYR A 162 -21.79 0.98 -15.10
C TYR A 162 -23.28 0.92 -14.77
N ILE A 163 -24.14 1.54 -15.59
CA ILE A 163 -25.58 1.60 -15.34
C ILE A 163 -26.23 0.26 -15.72
N GLY A 164 -26.90 -0.38 -14.76
CA GLY A 164 -27.63 -1.64 -14.98
C GLY A 164 -26.78 -2.90 -15.06
N GLU A 165 -25.48 -2.81 -14.80
CA GLU A 165 -24.54 -3.93 -14.81
C GLU A 165 -24.27 -4.47 -13.40
N ASN A 166 -23.80 -5.72 -13.31
CA ASN A 166 -23.40 -6.31 -12.03
C ASN A 166 -22.06 -5.74 -11.57
N LEU A 167 -22.09 -4.96 -10.49
CA LEU A 167 -20.93 -4.29 -9.92
C LEU A 167 -20.26 -5.14 -8.83
N HIS A 168 -18.93 -5.09 -8.79
CA HIS A 168 -18.13 -5.62 -7.71
C HIS A 168 -17.15 -4.58 -7.18
N LEU A 169 -17.02 -4.56 -5.86
CA LEU A 169 -16.20 -3.59 -5.15
C LEU A 169 -14.94 -4.24 -4.60
N PHE A 170 -13.80 -3.60 -4.85
CA PHE A 170 -12.50 -4.09 -4.41
C PHE A 170 -11.70 -3.01 -3.70
N MET A 171 -11.01 -3.38 -2.62
CA MET A 171 -10.08 -2.52 -1.90
C MET A 171 -8.71 -3.18 -1.84
N LEU A 172 -7.64 -2.41 -2.08
CA LEU A 172 -6.28 -2.93 -2.05
C LEU A 172 -5.92 -3.46 -0.65
N ALA A 173 -5.29 -4.63 -0.62
CA ALA A 173 -4.84 -5.31 0.59
C ALA A 173 -3.50 -4.77 1.06
N GLU A 174 -3.54 -3.79 1.96
CA GLU A 174 -2.34 -3.19 2.51
C GLU A 174 -1.61 -4.14 3.50
N LYS A 175 -0.33 -3.87 3.75
CA LYS A 175 0.57 -4.60 4.69
C LYS A 175 1.01 -6.01 4.29
N ARG A 176 1.21 -6.29 3.01
CA ARG A 176 1.79 -7.58 2.58
C ARG A 176 3.30 -7.49 2.45
N LYS A 177 3.98 -8.59 2.82
CA LYS A 177 5.40 -8.81 2.50
C LYS A 177 5.60 -9.11 1.02
N ASP A 178 4.57 -9.66 0.39
CA ASP A 178 4.57 -10.02 -1.02
C ASP A 178 4.45 -8.77 -1.89
N LYS A 179 5.22 -8.72 -2.98
CA LYS A 179 5.20 -7.59 -3.94
C LYS A 179 3.93 -7.55 -4.79
N ASN A 180 3.09 -8.58 -4.75
CA ASN A 180 1.92 -8.70 -5.61
C ASN A 180 0.71 -8.03 -4.98
N ALA A 181 0.07 -7.13 -5.73
CA ALA A 181 -1.20 -6.52 -5.34
C ALA A 181 -2.26 -7.60 -5.15
N ARG A 182 -3.00 -7.51 -4.04
CA ARG A 182 -4.13 -8.38 -3.72
C ARG A 182 -5.27 -7.52 -3.23
N TYR A 183 -6.50 -7.99 -3.37
CA TYR A 183 -7.68 -7.18 -3.08
C TYR A 183 -8.62 -7.85 -2.10
N HIS A 184 -9.22 -7.06 -1.22
CA HIS A 184 -10.39 -7.42 -0.46
C HIS A 184 -11.63 -7.19 -1.33
N LYS A 185 -12.48 -8.21 -1.47
CA LYS A 185 -13.83 -8.02 -2.01
C LYS A 185 -14.70 -7.37 -0.95
N LEU A 186 -15.39 -6.29 -1.29
CA LEU A 186 -16.36 -5.63 -0.43
C LEU A 186 -17.79 -6.05 -0.81
N SER A 187 -18.70 -6.06 0.16
CA SER A 187 -20.12 -6.33 -0.06
C SER A 187 -20.90 -5.03 -0.20
N ILE A 188 -21.72 -4.93 -1.24
CA ILE A 188 -22.52 -3.72 -1.54
C ILE A 188 -23.61 -3.49 -0.48
N GLU A 189 -24.19 -4.57 0.03
CA GLU A 189 -25.29 -4.56 1.01
C GLU A 189 -24.83 -4.14 2.42
N LYS A 190 -23.55 -4.31 2.72
CA LYS A 190 -23.00 -4.05 4.05
C LYS A 190 -22.65 -2.58 4.24
N THR A 191 -22.66 -2.15 5.50
CA THR A 191 -22.20 -0.81 5.89
C THR A 191 -20.72 -0.62 5.60
N LEU A 192 -20.28 0.64 5.50
CA LEU A 192 -18.87 0.96 5.36
C LEU A 192 -18.06 0.43 6.55
N ALA A 193 -18.60 0.55 7.78
CA ALA A 193 -17.96 0.04 8.99
C ALA A 193 -17.65 -1.46 8.90
N GLU A 194 -18.65 -2.29 8.58
CA GLU A 194 -18.50 -3.74 8.43
C GLU A 194 -17.55 -4.10 7.30
N ASN A 195 -17.63 -3.37 6.19
CA ASN A 195 -16.74 -3.57 5.06
C ASN A 195 -15.30 -3.19 5.36
N LEU A 196 -15.02 -2.30 6.31
CA LEU A 196 -13.66 -1.93 6.70
C LEU A 196 -13.15 -2.73 7.91
N GLU A 197 -14.03 -3.47 8.59
CA GLU A 197 -13.65 -4.30 9.73
C GLU A 197 -12.55 -5.31 9.37
N HIS A 198 -11.56 -5.42 10.25
CA HIS A 198 -10.35 -6.25 10.12
C HIS A 198 -9.49 -5.93 8.89
N LYS A 199 -9.65 -4.75 8.28
CA LYS A 199 -8.86 -4.31 7.14
C LYS A 199 -7.95 -3.16 7.52
N CYS A 200 -6.86 -3.02 6.76
CA CYS A 200 -5.95 -1.90 6.90
C CYS A 200 -6.32 -0.79 5.92
N VAL A 201 -6.51 0.41 6.44
CA VAL A 201 -6.79 1.62 5.65
C VAL A 201 -5.65 2.60 5.86
N ILE A 202 -5.10 3.12 4.76
CA ILE A 202 -4.06 4.17 4.81
C ILE A 202 -4.72 5.51 4.46
N GLU A 203 -4.83 6.39 5.46
CA GLU A 203 -5.56 7.68 5.45
C GLU A 203 -7.07 7.56 5.25
N TYR A 204 -7.48 7.05 4.09
CA TYR A 204 -8.86 6.86 3.67
C TYR A 204 -8.96 5.66 2.72
N PRO A 205 -10.10 4.95 2.68
CA PRO A 205 -10.31 3.83 1.79
C PRO A 205 -10.36 4.27 0.31
N THR A 206 -9.68 3.49 -0.52
CA THR A 206 -9.73 3.59 -1.98
C THR A 206 -10.47 2.37 -2.50
N ILE A 207 -11.65 2.57 -3.09
CA ILE A 207 -12.57 1.52 -3.52
C ILE A 207 -12.64 1.51 -5.05
N HIS A 208 -12.36 0.36 -5.65
CA HIS A 208 -12.47 0.14 -7.09
C HIS A 208 -13.85 -0.43 -7.40
N VAL A 209 -14.58 0.25 -8.27
CA VAL A 209 -15.87 -0.20 -8.80
C VAL A 209 -15.63 -0.86 -10.15
N VAL A 210 -15.86 -2.16 -10.21
CA VAL A 210 -15.47 -3.00 -11.35
C VAL A 210 -16.70 -3.75 -11.85
N LEU A 211 -16.87 -3.79 -13.17
CA LEU A 211 -17.90 -4.60 -13.81
C LEU A 211 -17.58 -6.09 -13.69
N GLY A 212 -18.60 -6.94 -13.58
CA GLY A 212 -18.46 -8.41 -13.51
C GLY A 212 -17.46 -9.01 -14.50
N LYS A 213 -17.42 -8.48 -15.72
CA LYS A 213 -16.54 -8.90 -16.82
C LYS A 213 -15.03 -8.78 -16.53
N TYR A 214 -14.64 -7.90 -15.60
CA TYR A 214 -13.23 -7.60 -15.30
C TYR A 214 -12.79 -8.05 -13.90
N CYS A 215 -13.60 -8.85 -13.22
CA CYS A 215 -13.29 -9.34 -11.87
C CYS A 215 -12.00 -10.15 -11.79
N ASP A 216 -11.63 -10.84 -12.86
CA ASP A 216 -10.44 -11.71 -12.88
C ASP A 216 -9.13 -10.94 -12.73
N ASN A 217 -9.13 -9.65 -13.07
CA ASN A 217 -7.98 -8.76 -12.89
C ASN A 217 -7.74 -8.38 -11.42
N TYR A 218 -8.64 -8.75 -10.50
CA TYR A 218 -8.57 -8.41 -9.08
C TYR A 218 -8.34 -9.66 -8.21
N PRO A 219 -7.08 -10.13 -8.10
CA PRO A 219 -6.75 -11.32 -7.35
C PRO A 219 -7.06 -11.14 -5.86
N LEU A 220 -8.00 -11.94 -5.36
CA LEU A 220 -8.43 -11.87 -3.98
C LEU A 220 -7.38 -12.35 -2.98
N ILE A 221 -7.45 -11.79 -1.79
CA ILE A 221 -6.74 -12.28 -0.61
C ILE A 221 -7.23 -13.67 -0.25
N GLY A 222 -6.31 -14.59 0.01
CA GLY A 222 -6.64 -15.91 0.56
C GLY A 222 -7.17 -16.92 -0.47
N LYS A 223 -7.41 -16.52 -1.73
CA LYS A 223 -7.45 -17.48 -2.83
C LYS A 223 -6.02 -17.97 -3.08
N LEU A 224 -5.65 -19.04 -2.38
CA LEU A 224 -4.72 -20.01 -2.95
C LEU A 224 -5.28 -20.33 -4.34
N SER A 225 -4.52 -20.04 -5.40
CA SER A 225 -4.91 -20.41 -6.75
C SER A 225 -5.32 -21.88 -6.73
N LEU A 226 -6.38 -22.27 -7.43
CA LEU A 226 -6.82 -23.67 -7.47
C LEU A 226 -5.66 -24.62 -7.85
N LEU A 227 -4.73 -24.13 -8.68
CA LEU A 227 -3.44 -24.76 -9.00
C LEU A 227 -2.55 -25.06 -7.77
N TYR A 228 -2.57 -24.21 -6.75
CA TYR A 228 -1.82 -24.40 -5.50
C TYR A 228 -2.48 -25.43 -4.58
N LEU A 229 -3.83 -25.51 -4.59
CA LEU A 229 -4.57 -26.57 -3.90
C LEU A 229 -4.38 -27.92 -4.58
N GLU A 230 -4.37 -27.96 -5.91
CA GLU A 230 -4.08 -29.17 -6.69
C GLU A 230 -2.64 -29.63 -6.51
N LEU A 231 -1.65 -28.72 -6.58
CA LEU A 231 -0.25 -29.04 -6.25
C LEU A 231 -0.08 -29.49 -4.80
N TYR A 232 -0.76 -28.85 -3.84
CA TYR A 232 -0.71 -29.26 -2.44
C TYR A 232 -1.33 -30.63 -2.22
N LEU A 233 -2.48 -30.92 -2.85
CA LEU A 233 -3.12 -32.24 -2.81
C LEU A 233 -2.27 -33.32 -3.51
N LEU A 234 -1.57 -32.98 -4.60
CA LEU A 234 -0.59 -33.85 -5.23
C LEU A 234 0.60 -34.14 -4.31
N VAL A 235 1.18 -33.12 -3.68
CA VAL A 235 2.30 -33.27 -2.73
C VAL A 235 1.88 -34.12 -1.53
N VAL A 236 0.67 -33.92 -1.00
CA VAL A 236 0.12 -34.73 0.10
C VAL A 236 -0.14 -36.18 -0.35
N LYS A 237 -0.65 -36.41 -1.56
CA LYS A 237 -0.82 -37.77 -2.13
C LYS A 237 0.51 -38.49 -2.38
N VAL A 238 1.55 -37.77 -2.80
CA VAL A 238 2.91 -38.33 -2.99
C VAL A 238 3.52 -38.72 -1.64
N LYS A 239 3.37 -37.88 -0.60
CA LYS A 239 3.88 -38.19 0.75
C LYS A 239 3.20 -39.38 1.41
N HIS A 240 1.90 -39.58 1.18
CA HIS A 240 1.19 -40.76 1.73
C HIS A 240 1.57 -42.08 1.04
N LYS A 241 2.13 -42.03 -0.18
CA LYS A 241 2.62 -43.22 -0.91
C LYS A 241 4.07 -43.59 -0.58
N GLN A 242 4.82 -42.69 0.07
CA GLN A 242 6.18 -42.95 0.53
C GLN A 242 6.21 -42.88 2.06
N ASN A 243 5.81 -43.96 2.72
CA ASN A 243 6.19 -44.23 4.11
C ASN A 243 7.71 -44.47 4.16
N ILE A 244 8.50 -43.42 3.99
CA ILE A 244 9.95 -43.44 4.20
C ILE A 244 10.21 -42.64 5.47
N CYS A 245 10.55 -43.38 6.51
CA CYS A 245 10.95 -42.87 7.82
C CYS A 245 12.25 -42.05 7.68
N CYS A 246 12.26 -40.82 8.19
CA CYS A 246 13.39 -39.89 8.12
C CYS A 246 14.67 -40.31 8.90
N CYS A 247 14.74 -41.51 9.49
CA CYS A 247 15.89 -41.93 10.29
C CYS A 247 17.01 -42.66 9.53
N CYS A 248 16.88 -42.97 8.22
CA CYS A 248 17.86 -43.82 7.53
C CYS A 248 18.80 -43.14 6.51
N LEU A 249 18.88 -41.81 6.42
CA LEU A 249 19.69 -41.14 5.38
C LEU A 249 20.94 -40.39 5.89
N TYR A 250 21.39 -40.66 7.11
CA TYR A 250 22.55 -39.94 7.69
C TYR A 250 23.61 -40.85 8.33
N THR A 251 23.94 -42.01 7.74
CA THR A 251 25.09 -42.82 8.18
C THR A 251 25.73 -43.65 7.05
N ASN A 252 25.91 -43.12 5.84
CA ASN A 252 26.71 -43.81 4.81
C ASN A 252 27.49 -42.87 3.90
N SER A 253 28.24 -41.95 4.49
CA SER A 253 29.25 -41.17 3.78
C SER A 253 30.42 -40.88 4.71
N LEU A 254 31.18 -41.92 5.09
CA LEU A 254 32.55 -41.84 5.59
C LEU A 254 33.07 -43.27 5.80
N THR A 255 33.76 -43.84 4.79
CA THR A 255 34.93 -44.74 4.88
C THR A 255 35.15 -45.44 3.53
N LEU A 256 35.85 -44.77 2.61
CA LEU A 256 36.58 -45.40 1.51
C LEU A 256 37.65 -44.40 1.05
N SER A 257 38.74 -44.35 1.81
CA SER A 257 40.03 -43.85 1.34
C SER A 257 41.14 -44.39 2.26
N SER A 258 41.96 -45.26 1.68
CA SER A 258 43.21 -45.88 2.18
C SER A 258 43.06 -47.15 3.01
#